data_AF-A0A1F5X5I0-F1
#
_entry.id   AF-A0A1F5X5I0-F1
#
_cell.length_a   1.000
_cell.length_b   1.000
_cell.length_c   1.000
_cell.angle_alpha   90.00
_cell.angle_beta   90.00
_cell.angle_gamma   90.00
#
_symmetry.space_group_name_H-M   'P 1'
#
loop_
_entity.id
_entity.type
_entity.pdbx_description
1 polymer ?
#
loop_
_entity_poly.entity_id
_entity_poly.type
_entity_poly.pdbx_seq_one_letter_code
_entity_poly.pdbx_strand_id
1 'polypeptide(L)'
;MKTVINIKTDKKVKDEAKKIAEEMGLSLSAVINAQLKQLVREQEMRFSVAPKMTAYLENVAKEAREDYAKSKSVSLIFKSAGDAAKYLRTR
;
A
#
# COMPACT_ATOMS: atom_id res chain seq x y z
N MET A 1 -1.93 5.13 -29.67
CA MET A 1 -3.25 4.68 -30.16
C MET A 1 -4.14 4.37 -28.97
N LYS A 2 -5.41 4.77 -28.96
CA LYS A 2 -6.37 4.39 -27.91
C LYS A 2 -7.17 3.18 -28.40
N THR A 3 -7.41 2.21 -27.53
CA THR A 3 -8.18 1.00 -27.84
C THR A 3 -9.35 0.86 -26.88
N VAL A 4 -10.38 0.15 -27.31
CA VAL A 4 -11.60 -0.09 -26.51
C VAL A 4 -11.56 -1.51 -25.97
N ILE A 5 -11.90 -1.66 -24.69
CA ILE A 5 -12.08 -2.97 -24.04
C ILE A 5 -13.56 -3.09 -23.66
N ASN A 6 -14.23 -4.10 -24.22
CA ASN A 6 -15.61 -4.44 -23.86
C ASN A 6 -15.60 -5.58 -22.84
N ILE A 7 -16.14 -5.35 -21.65
CA ILE A 7 -16.16 -6.31 -20.55
C ILE A 7 -17.61 -6.62 -20.17
N LYS A 8 -17.98 -7.91 -20.18
CA LYS A 8 -19.26 -8.38 -19.65
C LYS A 8 -19.12 -8.58 -18.13
N THR A 9 -20.02 -7.99 -17.35
CA THR A 9 -20.03 -8.10 -15.89
C THR A 9 -21.47 -7.98 -15.38
N ASP A 10 -21.68 -8.29 -14.11
CA ASP A 10 -22.97 -8.09 -13.44
C ASP A 10 -23.27 -6.59 -13.27
N LYS A 11 -24.55 -6.22 -13.45
CA LYS A 11 -24.99 -4.83 -13.35
C LYS A 11 -24.74 -4.25 -11.94
N LYS A 12 -25.03 -5.03 -10.88
CA LYS A 12 -24.84 -4.58 -9.50
C LYS A 12 -23.37 -4.29 -9.21
N VAL A 13 -22.48 -5.20 -9.63
CA VAL A 13 -21.03 -5.04 -9.46
C VAL A 13 -20.53 -3.80 -10.18
N LYS A 14 -21.00 -3.55 -11.41
CA LYS A 14 -20.65 -2.35 -12.17
C LYS A 14 -21.10 -1.06 -11.46
N ASP A 15 -22.32 -1.05 -10.96
CA ASP A 15 -22.91 0.13 -10.32
C ASP A 15 -22.22 0.43 -8.98
N GLU A 16 -21.92 -0.60 -8.17
CA GLU A 16 -21.15 -0.47 -6.93
C GLU A 16 -19.72 0.02 -7.18
N ALA A 17 -19.00 -0.60 -8.13
CA ALA A 17 -17.64 -0.18 -8.47
C ALA A 17 -17.60 1.27 -8.98
N LYS A 18 -18.62 1.68 -9.75
CA LYS A 18 -18.76 3.05 -10.23
C LYS A 18 -18.94 4.03 -9.07
N LYS A 19 -19.81 3.71 -8.11
CA LYS A 19 -20.04 4.54 -6.92
C LYS A 19 -18.77 4.72 -6.09
N ILE A 20 -18.04 3.64 -5.84
CA ILE A 20 -16.76 3.69 -5.10
C ILE A 20 -15.74 4.57 -5.83
N ALA A 21 -15.64 4.46 -7.17
CA ALA A 21 -14.76 5.31 -7.96
C ALA A 21 -15.15 6.79 -7.86
N GLU A 22 -16.44 7.10 -7.94
CA GLU A 22 -16.97 8.48 -7.82
C GLU A 22 -16.72 9.08 -6.44
N GLU A 23 -16.88 8.29 -5.37
CA GLU A 23 -16.52 8.69 -4.00
C GLU A 23 -15.03 9.03 -3.85
N MET A 24 -14.17 8.40 -4.66
CA MET A 24 -12.74 8.71 -4.76
C MET A 24 -12.41 9.85 -5.74
N GLY A 25 -13.41 10.47 -6.38
CA GLY A 25 -13.23 11.53 -7.37
C GLY A 25 -12.70 11.04 -8.72
N LEU A 26 -12.85 9.75 -9.03
CA LEU A 26 -12.33 9.09 -10.22
C LEU A 26 -13.47 8.52 -11.08
N SER A 27 -13.24 8.43 -12.39
CA SER A 27 -14.12 7.63 -13.25
C SER A 27 -13.78 6.15 -13.13
N LEU A 28 -14.79 5.27 -13.27
CA LEU A 28 -14.57 3.82 -13.31
C LEU A 28 -13.53 3.42 -14.38
N SER A 29 -13.55 4.06 -15.55
CA SER A 29 -12.57 3.85 -16.61
C SER A 29 -11.15 4.24 -16.20
N ALA A 30 -10.97 5.30 -15.40
CA ALA A 30 -9.66 5.69 -14.89
C ALA A 30 -9.11 4.64 -13.92
N VAL A 31 -9.96 4.11 -13.03
CA VAL A 31 -9.59 3.04 -12.09
C VAL A 31 -9.16 1.78 -12.85
N ILE A 32 -9.95 1.32 -13.82
CA ILE A 32 -9.63 0.13 -14.62
C ILE A 32 -8.31 0.31 -15.37
N ASN A 33 -8.10 1.48 -16.00
CA ASN A 33 -6.83 1.76 -16.71
C ASN A 33 -5.62 1.82 -15.76
N ALA A 34 -5.79 2.32 -14.53
CA ALA A 34 -4.73 2.31 -13.53
C ALA A 34 -4.35 0.88 -13.13
N GLN A 35 -5.34 0.01 -12.90
CA GLN A 35 -5.13 -1.40 -12.59
C GLN A 35 -4.45 -2.15 -13.75
N LEU A 36 -4.84 -1.90 -15.00
CA LEU A 36 -4.16 -2.47 -16.17
C LEU A 36 -2.69 -2.03 -16.27
N LYS A 37 -2.40 -0.77 -15.98
CA LYS A 37 -1.01 -0.27 -15.94
C LYS A 37 -0.20 -0.90 -14.81
N GLN A 38 -0.83 -1.11 -13.65
CA GLN A 38 -0.19 -1.76 -12.51
C GLN A 38 0.13 -3.22 -12.85
N LEU A 39 -0.82 -3.95 -13.45
CA LEU A 39 -0.61 -5.31 -13.91
C LEU A 39 0.56 -5.43 -14.90
N VAL A 40 0.66 -4.52 -15.87
CA VAL A 40 1.78 -4.50 -16.83
C VAL A 40 3.11 -4.18 -16.15
N ARG A 41 3.10 -3.30 -15.14
CA ARG A 41 4.32 -2.89 -14.41
C ARG A 41 4.83 -3.98 -13.48
N GLU A 42 3.95 -4.60 -12.72
CA GLU A 42 4.31 -5.55 -11.67
C GLU A 42 4.37 -6.98 -12.20
N GLN A 43 3.73 -7.26 -13.34
CA GLN A 43 3.56 -8.61 -13.90
C GLN A 43 2.90 -9.61 -12.93
N GLU A 44 2.26 -9.10 -11.88
CA GLU A 44 1.51 -9.84 -10.87
C GLU A 44 0.21 -9.11 -10.56
N MET A 45 -0.80 -9.84 -10.10
CA MET A 45 -2.06 -9.26 -9.66
C MET A 45 -2.25 -9.57 -8.17
N ARG A 46 -2.15 -8.54 -7.32
CA ARG A 46 -2.29 -8.68 -5.87
C ARG A 46 -3.75 -8.48 -5.47
N PHE A 47 -4.42 -9.57 -5.09
CA PHE A 47 -5.75 -9.51 -4.47
C PHE A 47 -5.60 -9.57 -2.95
N SER A 48 -6.04 -8.53 -2.25
CA SER A 48 -5.96 -8.46 -0.79
C SER A 48 -7.14 -7.68 -0.24
N VAL A 49 -7.81 -8.24 0.76
CA VAL A 49 -8.91 -7.59 1.50
C VAL A 49 -8.38 -6.61 2.57
N ALA A 50 -7.12 -6.77 2.98
CA ALA A 50 -6.33 -5.81 3.76
C ALA A 50 -4.85 -6.25 3.69
N PRO A 51 -3.87 -5.33 3.68
CA PRO A 51 -2.46 -5.71 3.74
C PRO A 51 -2.19 -6.49 5.02
N LYS A 52 -1.97 -7.80 4.89
CA LYS A 52 -1.50 -8.65 5.99
C LYS A 52 0.02 -8.56 6.05
N MET A 53 0.55 -8.43 7.26
CA MET A 53 1.99 -8.54 7.47
C MET A 53 2.46 -9.91 6.99
N THR A 54 3.64 -9.99 6.38
CA THR A 54 4.30 -11.27 6.14
C THR A 54 4.75 -11.85 7.48
N ALA A 55 4.90 -13.16 7.60
CA ALA A 55 5.43 -13.79 8.81
C ALA A 55 6.79 -13.18 9.23
N TYR A 56 7.60 -12.79 8.24
CA TYR A 56 8.85 -12.04 8.49
C TYR A 56 8.59 -10.69 9.14
N LEU A 57 7.68 -9.88 8.59
CA LEU A 57 7.35 -8.56 9.14
C LEU A 57 6.69 -8.67 10.53
N GLU A 58 5.88 -9.70 10.77
CA GLU A 58 5.31 -9.98 12.11
C GLU A 58 6.41 -10.26 13.13
N ASN A 59 7.40 -11.08 12.78
CA ASN A 59 8.53 -11.40 13.66
C ASN A 59 9.38 -10.15 13.95
N VAL A 60 9.73 -9.36 12.93
CA VAL A 60 10.48 -8.11 13.11
C VAL A 60 9.71 -7.11 13.98
N ALA A 61 8.40 -6.96 13.75
CA ALA A 61 7.57 -6.07 14.53
C ALA A 61 7.38 -6.56 15.98
N LYS A 62 7.44 -7.87 16.23
CA LYS A 62 7.44 -8.44 17.59
C LYS A 62 8.76 -8.13 18.29
N GLU A 63 9.88 -8.42 17.65
CA GLU A 63 11.23 -8.14 18.17
C GLU A 63 11.40 -6.66 18.52
N ALA A 64 11.03 -5.76 17.60
CA ALA A 64 11.12 -4.31 17.81
C ALA A 64 10.29 -3.83 19.02
N ARG A 65 9.11 -4.42 19.27
CA ARG A 65 8.28 -4.08 20.43
C ARG A 65 8.89 -4.58 21.74
N GLU A 66 9.47 -5.78 21.74
CA GLU A 66 10.15 -6.32 22.91
C GLU A 66 11.42 -5.54 23.25
N ASP A 67 12.20 -5.16 22.24
CA ASP A 67 13.40 -4.34 22.38
C ASP A 67 13.06 -2.94 22.91
N TYR A 68 12.00 -2.31 22.38
CA TYR A 68 11.50 -1.03 22.90
C TYR A 68 11.06 -1.12 24.38
N ALA A 69 10.29 -2.16 24.75
CA ALA A 69 9.85 -2.36 26.12
C ALA A 69 11.01 -2.59 27.10
N LYS A 70 12.10 -3.19 26.63
CA LYS A 70 13.32 -3.46 27.41
C LYS A 70 14.36 -2.33 27.33
N SER A 71 14.04 -1.22 26.67
CA SER A 71 15.00 -0.13 26.37
C SER A 71 16.29 -0.64 25.71
N LYS A 72 16.18 -1.71 24.93
CA LYS A 72 17.27 -2.36 24.22
C LYS A 72 17.20 -1.97 22.75
N SER A 73 18.35 -1.69 22.12
CA SER A 73 18.42 -1.32 20.70
C SER A 73 17.60 -0.08 20.29
N VAL A 74 17.19 0.75 21.26
CA VAL A 74 16.44 1.99 21.01
C VAL A 74 17.38 3.15 20.68
N SER A 75 17.00 3.99 19.72
CA SER A 75 17.74 5.22 19.44
C SER A 75 17.55 6.25 20.56
N LEU A 76 18.37 7.30 20.53
CA LEU A 76 18.13 8.50 21.34
C LEU A 76 16.79 9.16 20.97
N ILE A 77 16.23 9.92 21.91
CA ILE A 77 15.09 10.80 21.63
C ILE A 77 15.62 12.03 20.90
N PHE A 78 15.16 12.23 19.66
CA PHE A 78 15.56 13.38 18.85
C PHE A 78 14.60 14.55 19.03
N LYS A 79 15.13 15.77 19.11
CA LYS A 79 14.34 17.00 19.23
C LYS A 79 13.85 17.53 17.87
N SER A 80 14.41 17.01 16.77
CA SER A 80 14.04 17.40 15.42
C SER A 80 14.25 16.25 14.42
N ALA A 81 13.52 16.30 13.30
CA ALA A 81 13.69 15.37 12.20
C ALA A 81 15.11 15.44 11.59
N GLY A 82 15.75 16.62 11.62
CA GLY A 82 17.12 16.81 11.13
C GLY A 82 18.15 16.08 11.97
N ASP A 83 17.98 16.05 13.29
CA ASP A 83 18.88 15.33 14.20
C ASP A 83 18.73 13.81 14.06
N ALA A 84 17.50 13.33 13.89
CA ALA A 84 17.22 11.93 13.60
C ALA A 84 17.86 11.49 12.28
N ALA A 85 17.73 12.30 11.22
CA ALA A 85 18.33 12.02 9.91
C ALA A 85 19.86 11.98 9.97
N LYS A 86 20.50 12.85 10.76
CA LYS A 86 21.96 12.82 10.97
C LYS A 86 22.39 11.53 11.65
N TYR A 87 21.69 11.11 12.71
CA TYR A 87 21.98 9.88 13.44
C TYR A 87 21.92 8.64 12.55
N LEU A 88 20.90 8.55 11.68
CA LEU A 88 20.74 7.44 10.74
C LEU A 88 21.82 7.39 9.66
N ARG A 89 22.45 8.52 9.31
CA ARG A 89 23.53 8.59 8.30
C ARG A 89 24.90 8.22 8.84
N THR A 90 25.06 8.24 10.16
CA THR A 90 26.32 7.95 10.87
C THR A 90 26.46 6.50 11.33
N ARG A 91 25.47 5.64 11.05
CA ARG A 91 25.50 4.20 11.33
C ARG A 91 25.62 3.39 10.05
#